data_AF-A0A1B3JJL4-F1
#
_entry.id   AF-A0A1B3JJL4-F1
#
_cell.length_a   1.000
_cell.length_b   1.000
_cell.length_c   1.000
_cell.angle_alpha   90.00
_cell.angle_beta   90.00
_cell.angle_gamma   90.00
#
_symmetry.space_group_name_H-M   'P 1'
#
loop_
_entity.id
_entity.type
_entity.pdbx_description
1 polymer ?
#
loop_
_entity_poly.entity_id
_entity_poly.type
_entity_poly.pdbx_seq_one_letter_code
_entity_poly.pdbx_strand_id
1 'polypeptide(L)' 'MPERHLAEYELFYQEQPFGLWREDYRTAQISHLLAIINRDSKSKPPELSDFMPFYRDKSEGENEDDGTAEYLANR' A
#
# COMPACT_ATOMS: atom_id res chain seq x y z
N MET A 1 14.60 -26.30 -1.59
CA MET A 1 13.28 -25.66 -1.49
C MET A 1 12.26 -26.61 -2.10
N PRO A 2 11.27 -27.10 -1.34
CA PRO A 2 10.19 -27.93 -1.87
C PRO A 2 9.38 -27.16 -2.93
N GLU A 3 9.01 -27.82 -4.03
CA GLU A 3 8.26 -27.21 -5.16
C GLU A 3 6.92 -26.60 -4.72
N ARG A 4 6.31 -27.16 -3.67
CA ARG A 4 5.05 -26.67 -3.11
C ARG A 4 5.16 -25.24 -2.55
N HIS A 5 6.27 -24.91 -1.90
CA HIS A 5 6.47 -23.56 -1.38
C HIS A 5 6.72 -22.55 -2.50
N LEU A 6 7.36 -22.96 -3.60
CA LEU A 6 7.54 -22.10 -4.76
C LEU A 6 6.18 -21.67 -5.32
N ALA A 7 5.26 -22.62 -5.50
CA ALA A 7 3.91 -22.35 -5.99
C ALA A 7 3.11 -21.42 -5.05
N GLU A 8 3.24 -21.61 -3.72
CA GLU A 8 2.63 -20.73 -2.72
C GLU A 8 3.18 -19.30 -2.79
N TYR A 9 4.50 -19.13 -2.95
CA TYR A 9 5.10 -17.81 -3.13
C TYR A 9 4.72 -17.16 -4.45
N GLU A 10 4.69 -17.91 -5.56
CA GLU A 10 4.28 -17.39 -6.86
C GLU A 10 2.83 -16.90 -6.84
N LEU A 11 1.93 -17.63 -6.19
CA LEU A 11 0.53 -17.21 -6.01
C LEU A 11 0.44 -15.95 -5.13
N PHE A 12 1.17 -15.91 -4.02
CA PHE A 12 1.24 -14.75 -3.13
C PHE A 12 1.74 -13.49 -3.85
N TYR A 13 2.77 -13.62 -4.69
CA TYR A 13 3.30 -12.51 -5.49
C TYR A 13 2.38 -12.10 -6.65
N GLN A 14 1.59 -13.01 -7.19
CA GLN A 14 0.57 -12.69 -8.20
C GLN A 14 -0.61 -11.93 -7.59
N GLU A 15 -1.05 -12.30 -6.39
CA GLU A 15 -2.12 -11.59 -5.66
C GLU A 15 -1.67 -10.24 -5.10
N GLN A 16 -0.37 -10.09 -4.82
CA GLN A 16 0.22 -8.86 -4.30
C GLN A 16 1.21 -8.27 -5.33
N PRO A 17 0.72 -7.66 -6.43
CA PRO A 17 1.60 -7.08 -7.46
C PRO A 17 2.49 -5.95 -6.93
N PHE A 18 2.18 -5.39 -5.75
CA PHE A 18 2.99 -4.44 -4.99
C PHE A 18 3.11 -4.98 -3.56
N GLY A 19 4.27 -5.54 -3.25
CA GLY A 19 4.52 -6.28 -2.00
C GLY A 19 4.89 -5.36 -0.85
N LEU A 20 4.03 -5.36 0.18
CA LEU A 20 4.05 -4.57 1.41
C LEU A 20 3.70 -3.08 1.25
N TRP A 21 2.58 -2.70 1.86
CA TRP A 21 2.18 -1.33 2.20
C TRP A 21 3.35 -0.45 2.68
N ARG A 22 4.29 -1.03 3.44
CA ARG A 22 5.47 -0.32 3.94
C ARG A 22 6.41 0.16 2.82
N GLU A 23 6.58 -0.63 1.77
CA GLU A 23 7.46 -0.30 0.65
C GLU A 23 6.82 0.73 -0.27
N ASP A 24 5.51 0.60 -0.53
CA ASP A 24 4.73 1.62 -1.25
C ASP A 24 4.74 2.94 -0.50
N TYR A 25 4.51 2.90 0.81
CA TYR A 25 4.54 4.07 1.67
C TYR A 25 5.92 4.74 1.69
N ARG A 26 7.01 3.95 1.80
CA ARG A 26 8.38 4.49 1.77
C ARG A 26 8.69 5.13 0.42
N THR A 27 8.26 4.52 -0.68
CA THR A 27 8.44 5.06 -2.03
C THR A 27 7.64 6.35 -2.21
N ALA A 28 6.40 6.39 -1.70
CA ALA A 28 5.58 7.60 -1.69
C ALA A 28 6.25 8.74 -0.92
N GLN A 29 6.86 8.46 0.24
CA GLN A 29 7.59 9.47 1.02
C GLN A 29 8.76 10.09 0.25
N ILE A 30 9.54 9.26 -0.45
CA ILE A 30 10.68 9.72 -1.26
C ILE A 30 10.20 10.58 -2.43
N SER A 31 9.18 10.11 -3.16
CA SER A 31 8.59 10.85 -4.28
C SER A 31 7.98 12.18 -3.83
N HIS A 32 7.27 12.19 -2.70
CA HIS A 32 6.69 13.39 -2.10
C HIS A 32 7.75 14.41 -1.73
N LEU A 33 8.85 13.98 -1.10
CA LEU A 33 9.96 14.87 -0.75
C LEU A 33 10.62 15.46 -2.02
N LEU A 34 10.83 14.64 -3.04
CA LEU A 34 11.39 15.07 -4.31
C LEU A 34 10.46 16.07 -5.04
N ALA A 35 9.15 15.84 -4.97
CA ALA A 35 8.16 16.75 -5.52
C ALA A 35 8.09 18.08 -4.77
N ILE A 36 8.21 18.08 -3.43
CA ILE A 36 8.29 19.31 -2.63
C ILE A 36 9.53 20.14 -3.01
N ILE A 37 10.69 19.49 -3.18
CA ILE A 37 11.94 20.19 -3.51
C ILE A 37 11.87 20.83 -4.90
N ASN A 38 11.27 20.13 -5.88
CA ASN A 38 11.23 20.58 -7.27
C ASN A 38 9.97 21.38 -7.64
N ARG A 39 9.08 21.69 -6.68
CA ARG A 39 7.84 22.42 -6.99
C ARG A 39 8.10 23.89 -7.29
N ASP A 40 7.20 24.46 -8.08
CA ASP A 40 7.08 25.91 -8.21
C ASP A 40 6.43 26.49 -6.93
N SER A 41 6.91 27.64 -6.47
CA SER A 41 6.41 28.31 -5.25
C SER A 41 4.92 28.67 -5.31
N LYS A 42 4.36 28.75 -6.52
CA LYS A 42 2.95 29.11 -6.79
C LYS A 42 2.03 27.90 -6.88
N SER A 43 2.56 26.69 -7.02
CA SER A 43 1.76 25.48 -7.15
C SER A 43 1.32 24.94 -5.78
N LYS A 44 0.14 24.32 -5.74
CA LYS A 44 -0.33 23.61 -4.54
C LYS A 44 0.71 22.55 -4.13
N PRO A 45 1.04 22.43 -2.84
CA PRO A 45 1.91 21.35 -2.39
C PRO A 45 1.24 19.99 -2.68
N PRO A 46 1.98 19.01 -3.20
CA PRO A 46 1.47 17.67 -3.40
C PRO A 46 1.27 16.99 -2.04
N GLU A 47 0.26 16.14 -1.94
CA GLU A 47 0.00 15.33 -0.74
C GLU A 47 0.66 13.96 -0.89
N LEU A 48 0.97 13.30 0.24
CA LEU A 48 1.57 11.96 0.20
C LEU A 48 0.67 10.94 -0.52
N SER A 49 -0.65 11.08 -0.39
CA SER A 49 -1.65 10.23 -1.04
C SER A 49 -1.67 10.38 -2.57
N ASP A 50 -1.14 11.47 -3.13
CA ASP A 50 -1.00 11.63 -4.59
C ASP A 50 -0.01 10.61 -5.19
N PHE A 51 0.91 10.10 -4.39
CA PHE A 51 1.90 9.10 -4.79
C PHE A 51 1.50 7.66 -4.40
N MET A 52 0.25 7.48 -3.97
CA MET A 52 -0.31 6.19 -3.52
C MET A 52 -1.60 5.86 -4.30
N PRO A 53 -1.51 5.50 -5.60
CA PRO A 53 -2.65 5.41 -6.50
C PRO A 53 -3.73 4.41 -6.07
N PHE A 54 -3.34 3.29 -5.46
CA PHE A 54 -4.29 2.23 -5.02
C PHE A 54 -4.97 2.51 -3.68
N TYR A 55 -4.62 3.61 -3.00
CA TYR A 55 -5.12 3.93 -1.65
C TYR A 55 -6.17 5.03 -1.63
N ARG A 56 -6.38 5.75 -2.75
CA ARG A 56 -7.45 6.74 -2.86
C ARG A 56 -8.83 6.07 -2.92
N ASP A 57 -8.97 4.99 -3.69
CA ASP A 57 -10.24 4.28 -3.86
C ASP A 57 -10.68 3.50 -2.61
N LYS A 58 -9.74 3.06 -1.76
CA LYS A 58 -10.08 2.36 -0.50
C LYS A 58 -10.72 3.26 0.56
N SER A 59 -10.57 4.58 0.44
CA SER A 59 -11.12 5.53 1.42
C SER A 59 -12.62 5.78 1.27
N GLU A 60 -13.23 5.40 0.14
CA GLU A 60 -14.67 5.56 -0.11
C GLU A 60 -15.48 4.25 -0.04
N GLY A 61 -14.85 3.08 0.21
CA GLY A 61 -15.53 1.79 -0.03
C GLY A 61 -15.40 0.64 0.98
N GLU A 62 -14.40 0.58 1.86
CA GLU A 62 -14.12 -0.68 2.59
C GLU A 62 -14.12 -0.48 4.11
N ASN A 63 -15.31 -0.50 4.71
CA ASN A 63 -15.52 -1.14 6.03
C ASN A 63 -15.41 -2.66 5.86
N GLU A 64 -14.30 -3.16 5.32
CA GLU A 64 -14.04 -4.60 5.31
C GLU A 64 -13.50 -4.96 6.69
N ASP A 65 -14.41 -5.49 7.51
CA ASP A 65 -14.10 -6.15 8.77
C ASP A 65 -13.02 -7.22 8.53
N ASP A 66 -11.80 -6.94 8.99
CA ASP A 66 -10.60 -7.77 8.87
C ASP A 66 -10.73 -9.12 9.63
N GLY A 67 -11.90 -9.47 10.19
CA GLY A 67 -12.15 -10.71 10.93
C GLY A 67 -11.32 -10.86 12.21
N THR A 68 -10.45 -9.88 12.51
CA THR A 68 -9.55 -9.85 13.66
C THR A 68 -10.34 -9.75 14.96
N ALA A 69 -11.47 -9.03 14.94
CA ALA A 69 -12.38 -8.94 16.07
C ALA A 69 -13.01 -10.30 16.40
N GLU A 70 -13.40 -11.07 15.39
CA GLU A 70 -14.02 -12.40 15.55
C GLU A 70 -13.00 -13.46 16.01
N TYR A 71 -11.76 -13.39 15.50
CA TYR A 71 -10.66 -14.24 15.95
C TYR A 71 -10.26 -13.98 17.41
N LEU A 72 -10.26 -12.71 17.86
CA LEU A 72 -9.97 -12.35 19.25
C LEU A 72 -11.10 -12.75 20.21
N ALA A 73 -12.36 -12.74 19.75
CA ALA A 73 -13.51 -13.14 20.54
C ALA A 73 -13.57 -14.65 20.82
N ASN A 74 -12.97 -15.47 19.95
CA ASN A 74 -12.91 -16.92 20.09
C ASN A 74 -11.68 -17.45 20.86
N ARG A 75 -10.98 -16.58 21.60
CA ARG A 75 -9.79 -16.94 22.40
C ARG A 75 -10.12 -17.24 23.86
#